data_AF-A0A960SNG0-F1
#
_entry.id   AF-A0A960SNG0-F1
#
_cell.length_a   1.000
_cell.length_b   1.000
_cell.length_c   1.000
_cell.angle_alpha   90.00
_cell.angle_beta   90.00
_cell.angle_gamma   90.00
#
_symmetry.space_group_name_H-M   'P 1'
#
loop_
_entity.id
_entity.type
_entity.pdbx_description
1 polymer ?
#
loop_
_entity_poly.entity_id
_entity_poly.type
_entity_poly.pdbx_seq_one_letter_code
_entity_poly.pdbx_strand_id
1 'polypeptide(L)'
;MLTAEAIALLEEFRAGKVDIARVLRAFRAAPVADLGFAQVDVHRGLRQGFPEVIFGAGKTPQQVTQIAARLWKHEGRVLITRVTAKHAVAVQRRLGKAVHHEAARCITIERKPLAKRPGSVAVVCAGTSDLPVAEEAAVTADVMGNRVERIY
;
A
#
# COMPACT_ATOMS: atom_id res chain seq x y z
N MET A 1 3.90 -11.35 -7.38
CA MET A 1 2.64 -11.90 -7.91
C MET A 1 1.48 -11.33 -7.13
N LEU A 2 0.49 -10.75 -7.80
CA LEU A 2 -0.75 -10.24 -7.22
C LEU A 2 -1.78 -11.36 -7.02
N THR A 3 -2.79 -11.12 -6.17
CA THR A 3 -3.89 -12.08 -5.96
C THR A 3 -4.63 -12.41 -7.26
N ALA A 4 -4.89 -11.42 -8.11
CA ALA A 4 -5.54 -11.67 -9.41
C ALA A 4 -4.69 -12.54 -10.33
N GLU A 5 -3.37 -12.33 -10.35
CA GLU A 5 -2.43 -13.14 -11.14
C GLU A 5 -2.34 -14.57 -10.61
N ALA A 6 -2.34 -14.73 -9.27
CA ALA A 6 -2.36 -16.05 -8.63
C ALA A 6 -3.64 -16.83 -8.96
N ILE A 7 -4.81 -16.17 -8.91
CA ILE A 7 -6.09 -16.78 -9.30
C ILE A 7 -6.04 -17.21 -10.77
N ALA A 8 -5.62 -16.32 -11.68
CA ALA A 8 -5.52 -16.63 -13.10
C ALA A 8 -4.60 -17.84 -13.37
N LEU A 9 -3.44 -17.90 -12.71
CA LEU A 9 -2.50 -19.02 -12.85
C LEU A 9 -3.10 -20.35 -12.36
N LEU A 10 -3.83 -20.32 -11.25
CA LEU A 10 -4.50 -21.52 -10.72
C LEU A 10 -5.66 -21.97 -11.63
N GLU A 11 -6.36 -21.03 -12.25
CA GLU A 11 -7.40 -21.31 -13.25
C GLU A 11 -6.81 -21.93 -14.53
N GLU A 12 -5.67 -21.44 -15.00
CA GLU A 12 -4.92 -22.05 -16.11
C GLU A 12 -4.45 -23.47 -15.78
N PHE A 13 -4.01 -23.70 -14.54
CA PHE A 13 -3.62 -25.04 -14.06
C PHE A 13 -4.83 -25.98 -14.04
N ARG A 14 -5.96 -25.52 -13.49
CA ARG A 14 -7.24 -26.27 -13.49
C ARG A 14 -7.70 -26.62 -14.90
N ALA A 15 -7.47 -25.74 -15.86
CA ALA A 15 -7.79 -25.95 -17.27
C ALA A 15 -6.75 -26.81 -18.03
N GLY A 16 -5.69 -27.31 -17.36
CA GLY A 16 -4.64 -28.13 -17.97
C GLY A 16 -3.67 -27.36 -18.88
N LYS A 17 -3.69 -26.01 -18.86
CA LYS A 17 -2.85 -25.15 -19.72
C LYS A 17 -1.44 -24.97 -19.19
N VAL A 18 -1.24 -25.13 -17.88
CA VAL A 18 0.08 -25.07 -17.23
C VAL A 18 0.25 -26.29 -16.32
N ASP A 19 1.49 -26.69 -16.10
CA ASP A 19 1.83 -27.81 -15.22
C ASP A 19 2.02 -27.36 -13.76
N ILE A 20 1.99 -28.33 -12.83
CA ILE A 20 2.20 -28.05 -11.40
C ILE A 20 3.59 -27.44 -11.13
N ALA A 21 4.59 -27.78 -11.95
CA ALA A 21 5.94 -27.25 -11.82
C ALA A 21 5.99 -25.75 -12.10
N ARG A 22 5.24 -25.26 -13.11
CA ARG A 22 5.10 -23.83 -13.42
C ARG A 22 4.41 -23.08 -12.30
N VAL A 23 3.34 -23.65 -11.74
CA VAL A 23 2.64 -23.07 -10.58
C VAL A 23 3.60 -22.92 -9.40
N LEU A 24 4.28 -24.00 -9.00
CA LEU A 24 5.23 -23.97 -7.89
C LEU A 24 6.37 -22.97 -8.10
N ARG A 25 6.91 -22.86 -9.32
CA ARG A 25 7.94 -21.84 -9.62
C ARG A 25 7.43 -20.42 -9.43
N ALA A 26 6.18 -20.12 -9.82
CA ALA A 26 5.60 -18.78 -9.65
C ALA A 26 5.42 -18.42 -8.17
N PHE A 27 4.92 -19.35 -7.35
CA PHE A 27 4.75 -19.13 -5.91
C PHE A 27 6.06 -19.11 -5.13
N ARG A 28 7.13 -19.75 -5.64
CA ARG A 28 8.48 -19.71 -5.08
C ARG A 28 9.29 -18.46 -5.46
N ALA A 29 8.77 -17.62 -6.37
CA ALA A 29 9.45 -16.37 -6.69
C ALA A 29 9.72 -15.55 -5.42
N ALA A 30 10.89 -14.91 -5.36
CA ALA A 30 11.32 -14.19 -4.17
C ALA A 30 10.26 -13.17 -3.75
N PRO A 31 9.81 -13.18 -2.47
CA PRO A 31 8.73 -12.31 -2.01
C PRO A 31 9.17 -10.85 -1.87
N VAL A 32 10.46 -10.59 -1.99
CA VAL A 32 11.08 -9.29 -1.76
C VAL A 32 11.75 -8.75 -3.03
N ALA A 33 11.70 -7.44 -3.19
CA ALA A 33 12.50 -6.70 -4.13
C ALA A 33 13.60 -5.93 -3.39
N ASP A 34 14.85 -6.23 -3.71
CA ASP A 34 16.01 -5.53 -3.15
C ASP A 34 16.28 -4.23 -3.93
N LEU A 35 16.36 -3.11 -3.22
CA LEU A 35 16.69 -1.79 -3.76
C LEU A 35 18.12 -1.35 -3.37
N GLY A 36 18.91 -2.21 -2.74
CA GLY A 36 20.26 -1.95 -2.23
C GLY A 36 20.29 -1.26 -0.86
N PHE A 37 19.25 -0.49 -0.52
CA PHE A 37 19.09 0.15 0.80
C PHE A 37 17.83 -0.30 1.56
N ALA A 38 16.98 -1.11 0.92
CA ALA A 38 15.75 -1.63 1.48
C ALA A 38 15.32 -2.90 0.74
N GLN A 39 14.76 -3.85 1.49
CA GLN A 39 14.08 -5.02 0.95
C GLN A 39 12.57 -4.79 1.08
N VAL A 40 11.88 -4.75 -0.06
CA VAL A 40 10.45 -4.41 -0.16
C VAL A 40 9.66 -5.68 -0.41
N ASP A 41 8.73 -6.04 0.48
CA ASP A 41 7.86 -7.21 0.40
C ASP A 41 6.73 -7.01 -0.63
N VAL A 42 7.05 -7.34 -1.88
CA VAL A 42 6.10 -7.30 -3.01
C VAL A 42 5.10 -8.45 -2.99
N HIS A 43 5.21 -9.40 -2.05
CA HIS A 43 4.22 -10.48 -1.88
C HIS A 43 3.27 -10.24 -0.70
N ARG A 44 3.44 -9.16 0.07
CA ARG A 44 2.59 -8.88 1.23
C ARG A 44 1.11 -8.78 0.85
N GLY A 45 0.80 -8.17 -0.30
CA GLY A 45 -0.56 -8.06 -0.81
C GLY A 45 -1.24 -9.42 -1.00
N LEU A 46 -0.50 -10.39 -1.55
CA LEU A 46 -0.99 -11.77 -1.72
C LEU A 46 -1.23 -12.48 -0.38
N ARG A 47 -0.36 -12.27 0.63
CA ARG A 47 -0.43 -12.99 1.92
C ARG A 47 -1.38 -12.35 2.93
N GLN A 48 -1.52 -11.02 2.89
CA GLN A 48 -2.22 -10.23 3.92
C GLN A 48 -3.43 -9.47 3.37
N GLY A 49 -3.67 -9.51 2.06
CA GLY A 49 -4.76 -8.78 1.41
C GLY A 49 -4.52 -7.27 1.26
N PHE A 50 -3.36 -6.75 1.70
CA PHE A 50 -2.98 -5.36 1.50
C PHE A 50 -1.46 -5.23 1.27
N PRO A 51 -1.01 -4.34 0.35
CA PRO A 51 0.40 -4.08 0.09
C PRO A 51 1.21 -3.69 1.32
N GLU A 52 2.54 -3.72 1.18
CA GLU A 52 3.42 -3.14 2.19
C GLU A 52 3.17 -1.62 2.35
N VAL A 53 3.11 -1.18 3.61
CA VAL A 53 2.99 0.24 3.98
C VAL A 53 4.39 0.80 4.24
N ILE A 54 4.68 1.96 3.65
CA ILE A 54 5.98 2.61 3.80
C ILE A 54 5.96 3.49 5.05
N PHE A 55 6.73 3.11 6.07
CA PHE A 55 6.99 3.99 7.21
C PHE A 55 7.97 5.11 6.79
N GLY A 56 7.49 6.34 6.64
CA GLY A 56 8.28 7.46 6.12
C GLY A 56 9.26 8.08 7.12
N ALA A 57 8.99 8.01 8.42
CA ALA A 57 9.85 8.61 9.43
C ALA A 57 11.25 7.97 9.43
N GLY A 58 12.28 8.80 9.52
CA GLY A 58 13.69 8.39 9.46
C GLY A 58 14.22 8.05 8.06
N LYS A 59 13.38 8.04 7.02
CA LYS A 59 13.81 7.84 5.63
C LYS A 59 14.05 9.17 4.92
N THR A 60 14.85 9.15 3.86
CA THR A 60 15.01 10.30 2.97
C THR A 60 13.87 10.37 1.94
N PRO A 61 13.54 11.56 1.40
CA PRO A 61 12.58 11.70 0.31
C PRO A 61 12.88 10.77 -0.88
N GLN A 62 14.17 10.58 -1.21
CA GLN A 62 14.61 9.72 -2.30
C GLN A 62 14.31 8.24 -2.00
N GLN A 63 14.64 7.75 -0.81
CA GLN A 63 14.36 6.37 -0.39
C GLN A 63 12.86 6.07 -0.42
N VAL A 64 12.04 6.96 0.16
CA VAL A 64 10.57 6.83 0.16
C VAL A 64 10.04 6.79 -1.27
N THR A 65 10.52 7.69 -2.13
CA THR A 65 10.09 7.79 -3.52
C THR A 65 10.46 6.54 -4.34
N GLN A 66 11.64 5.95 -4.11
CA GLN A 66 12.08 4.72 -4.78
C GLN A 66 11.28 3.50 -4.32
N ILE A 67 11.04 3.35 -3.02
CA ILE A 67 10.19 2.28 -2.46
C ILE A 67 8.76 2.41 -3.01
N ALA A 68 8.20 3.63 -2.97
CA ALA A 68 6.86 3.91 -3.48
C ALA A 68 6.72 3.58 -4.97
N ALA A 69 7.71 3.93 -5.79
CA ALA A 69 7.70 3.59 -7.22
C ALA A 69 7.75 2.07 -7.45
N ARG A 70 8.51 1.33 -6.63
CA ARG A 70 8.59 -0.13 -6.72
C ARG A 70 7.27 -0.80 -6.36
N LEU A 71 6.66 -0.41 -5.24
CA LEU A 71 5.36 -0.91 -4.80
C LEU A 71 4.25 -0.53 -5.78
N TRP A 72 4.23 0.73 -6.25
CA TRP A 72 3.24 1.21 -7.22
C TRP A 72 3.24 0.40 -8.52
N LYS A 73 4.43 0.05 -9.03
CA LYS A 73 4.57 -0.76 -10.25
C LYS A 73 3.97 -2.16 -10.08
N HIS A 74 4.07 -2.75 -8.89
CA HIS A 74 3.58 -4.09 -8.62
C HIS A 74 2.09 -4.08 -8.22
N GLU A 75 1.74 -3.32 -7.20
CA GLU A 75 0.45 -3.39 -6.50
C GLU A 75 -0.60 -2.41 -7.03
N GLY A 76 -0.19 -1.34 -7.73
CA GLY A 76 -1.10 -0.26 -8.12
C GLY A 76 -1.78 0.43 -6.93
N ARG A 77 -1.21 0.29 -5.73
CA ARG A 77 -1.62 0.94 -4.49
C ARG A 77 -0.40 1.15 -3.58
N VAL A 78 -0.30 2.32 -2.98
CA VAL A 78 0.75 2.67 -2.01
C VAL A 78 0.14 3.50 -0.88
N LEU A 79 0.51 3.18 0.36
CA LEU A 79 0.30 4.01 1.53
C LEU A 79 1.68 4.31 2.17
N ILE A 80 1.92 5.58 2.46
CA ILE A 80 3.13 6.05 3.13
C ILE A 80 2.67 6.82 4.36
N THR A 81 3.14 6.47 5.55
CA THR A 81 2.76 7.12 6.81
C THR A 81 3.91 7.94 7.39
N ARG A 82 3.59 8.83 8.33
CA ARG A 82 4.55 9.68 9.05
C ARG A 82 5.51 10.45 8.15
N VAL A 83 4.99 10.97 7.04
CA VAL A 83 5.76 11.75 6.07
C VAL A 83 5.95 13.20 6.52
N THR A 84 6.76 13.92 5.74
CA THR A 84 6.93 15.37 5.83
C THR A 84 6.58 15.99 4.48
N ALA A 85 6.39 17.31 4.40
CA ALA A 85 6.13 17.99 3.13
C ALA A 85 7.21 17.71 2.06
N LYS A 86 8.48 17.55 2.46
CA LYS A 86 9.58 17.18 1.54
C LYS A 86 9.38 15.81 0.90
N HIS A 87 8.87 14.84 1.66
CA HIS A 87 8.49 13.53 1.12
C HIS A 87 7.34 13.67 0.12
N ALA A 88 6.29 14.41 0.48
CA ALA A 88 5.13 14.63 -0.37
C ALA A 88 5.52 15.21 -1.74
N VAL A 89 6.31 16.29 -1.74
CA VAL A 89 6.80 16.93 -2.97
C VAL A 89 7.62 15.95 -3.82
N ALA A 90 8.53 15.18 -3.22
CA ALA A 90 9.36 14.22 -3.96
C ALA A 90 8.53 13.09 -4.59
N VAL A 91 7.57 12.54 -3.83
CA VAL A 91 6.70 11.47 -4.30
C VAL A 91 5.75 11.98 -5.39
N GLN A 92 5.13 13.15 -5.22
CA GLN A 92 4.23 13.74 -6.22
C GLN A 92 4.94 14.07 -7.54
N ARG A 93 6.17 14.59 -7.47
CA ARG A 93 6.98 14.86 -8.67
C ARG A 93 7.24 13.59 -9.50
N ARG A 94 7.45 12.44 -8.86
CA ARG A 94 7.71 11.17 -9.55
C ARG A 94 6.42 10.42 -9.90
N LEU A 95 5.44 10.47 -9.02
CA LEU A 95 4.20 9.72 -9.07
C LEU A 95 3.04 10.71 -9.00
N GLY A 96 2.75 11.41 -10.10
CA GLY A 96 1.80 12.54 -10.17
C GLY A 96 0.35 12.26 -9.72
N LYS A 97 0.00 11.00 -9.41
CA LYS A 97 -1.29 10.60 -8.82
C LYS A 97 -1.29 10.57 -7.29
N ALA A 98 -0.20 10.98 -6.65
CA ALA A 98 -0.07 10.91 -5.20
C ALA A 98 -0.87 12.02 -4.49
N VAL A 99 -1.70 11.62 -3.53
CA VAL A 99 -2.46 12.51 -2.66
C VAL A 99 -1.73 12.64 -1.34
N HIS A 100 -1.39 13.87 -0.95
CA HIS A 100 -0.81 14.17 0.36
C HIS A 100 -1.92 14.54 1.34
N HIS A 101 -2.04 13.76 2.41
CA HIS A 101 -2.94 14.01 3.53
C HIS A 101 -2.13 14.68 4.63
N GLU A 102 -2.11 16.01 4.62
CA GLU A 102 -1.20 16.79 5.47
C GLU A 102 -1.44 16.54 6.96
N ALA A 103 -2.71 16.59 7.41
CA ALA A 103 -3.08 16.33 8.80
C ALA A 103 -2.66 14.91 9.23
N ALA A 104 -2.98 13.90 8.40
CA ALA A 104 -2.60 12.51 8.64
C ALA A 104 -1.10 12.23 8.52
N ARG A 105 -0.32 13.19 8.00
CA ARG A 105 1.07 12.99 7.57
C ARG A 105 1.22 11.74 6.70
N CYS A 106 0.29 11.55 5.77
CA CYS A 106 0.22 10.37 4.91
C CYS A 106 0.30 10.74 3.42
N ILE A 107 0.75 9.80 2.59
CA ILE A 107 0.63 9.86 1.14
C ILE A 107 -0.06 8.60 0.66
N THR A 108 -1.07 8.76 -0.19
CA THR A 108 -1.78 7.64 -0.82
C THR A 108 -1.67 7.72 -2.34
N ILE A 109 -1.57 6.56 -2.97
CA ILE A 109 -1.58 6.43 -4.43
C ILE A 109 -2.42 5.20 -4.75
N GLU A 110 -3.49 5.35 -5.52
CA GLU A 110 -4.38 4.24 -5.87
C GLU A 110 -4.75 4.29 -7.35
N ARG A 111 -4.65 3.15 -8.04
CA ARG A 111 -5.18 3.03 -9.40
C ARG A 111 -6.71 3.07 -9.40
N LYS A 112 -7.29 2.42 -8.40
CA LYS A 112 -8.73 2.40 -8.11
C LYS A 112 -8.91 2.22 -6.59
N PRO A 113 -9.81 2.99 -5.95
CA PRO A 113 -10.17 2.75 -4.55
C PRO A 113 -10.70 1.32 -4.33
N LEU A 114 -10.43 0.75 -3.16
CA LEU A 114 -11.06 -0.51 -2.77
C LEU A 114 -12.57 -0.34 -2.58
N ALA A 115 -13.33 -1.39 -2.90
CA ALA A 115 -14.73 -1.44 -2.55
C ALA A 115 -14.87 -1.35 -1.02
N LYS A 116 -15.78 -0.49 -0.55
CA LYS A 116 -16.00 -0.28 0.87
C LYS A 116 -16.74 -1.48 1.46
N ARG A 117 -16.16 -2.08 2.50
CA ARG A 117 -16.76 -3.19 3.24
C ARG A 117 -18.04 -2.75 3.97
N PRO A 118 -18.95 -3.68 4.29
CA PRO A 118 -20.08 -3.40 5.18
C PRO A 118 -19.60 -2.94 6.57
N GLY A 119 -20.39 -2.11 7.24
CA GLY A 119 -20.05 -1.49 8.53
C GLY A 119 -19.24 -0.18 8.42
N SER A 120 -19.02 0.46 9.57
CA SER A 120 -18.23 1.68 9.72
C SER A 120 -17.19 1.51 10.84
N VAL A 121 -16.06 2.21 10.70
CA VAL A 121 -15.05 2.37 11.76
C VAL A 121 -15.10 3.82 12.22
N ALA A 122 -15.45 4.05 13.49
CA ALA A 122 -15.35 5.37 14.10
C ALA A 122 -13.91 5.60 14.60
N VAL A 123 -13.30 6.72 14.20
CA VAL A 123 -12.04 7.21 14.73
C VAL A 123 -12.33 8.45 15.56
N VAL A 124 -12.09 8.34 16.86
CA VAL A 124 -12.48 9.34 17.85
C VAL A 124 -11.25 9.93 18.53
N CYS A 125 -11.15 11.26 18.61
CA CYS A 125 -10.19 11.92 19.49
C CYS A 125 -10.80 13.19 20.10
N ALA A 126 -10.26 13.68 21.21
CA ALA A 126 -10.74 14.89 21.89
C ALA A 126 -9.74 16.05 21.84
N GLY A 127 -8.44 15.74 21.72
CA GLY A 127 -7.39 16.75 21.66
C GLY A 127 -7.03 17.11 20.23
N THR A 128 -6.82 18.39 19.95
CA THR A 128 -6.24 18.84 18.67
C THR A 128 -4.84 18.27 18.44
N SER A 129 -4.11 17.96 19.52
CA SER A 129 -2.82 17.26 19.48
C SER A 129 -2.92 15.81 18.98
N ASP A 130 -4.08 15.17 19.11
CA ASP A 130 -4.31 13.80 18.66
C ASP A 130 -4.65 13.72 17.17
N LEU A 131 -5.07 14.84 16.57
CA LEU A 131 -5.52 14.91 15.18
C LEU A 131 -4.57 14.25 14.18
N PRO A 132 -3.23 14.42 14.26
CA PRO A 132 -2.34 13.76 13.31
C PRO A 132 -2.40 12.23 13.39
N VAL A 133 -2.55 11.68 14.59
CA VAL A 133 -2.65 10.23 14.82
C VAL A 133 -4.02 9.72 14.41
N ALA A 134 -5.09 10.46 14.76
CA ALA A 134 -6.45 10.13 14.39
C ALA A 134 -6.64 10.16 12.86
N GLU A 135 -6.08 11.15 12.17
CA GLU A 135 -6.13 11.24 10.72
C GLU A 135 -5.27 10.15 10.02
N GLU A 136 -4.10 9.79 10.58
CA GLU A 136 -3.31 8.64 10.08
C GLU A 136 -4.12 7.34 10.16
N ALA A 137 -4.81 7.11 11.28
CA ALA A 137 -5.68 5.95 11.45
C ALA A 137 -6.85 5.96 10.46
N ALA A 138 -7.49 7.13 10.28
CA ALA A 138 -8.63 7.29 9.37
C ALA A 138 -8.23 7.06 7.90
N VAL A 139 -7.15 7.67 7.43
CA VAL A 139 -6.63 7.47 6.06
C VAL A 139 -6.22 6.02 5.85
N THR A 140 -5.55 5.39 6.83
CA THR A 140 -5.15 3.98 6.75
C THR A 140 -6.37 3.08 6.60
N ALA A 141 -7.36 3.21 7.48
CA ALA A 141 -8.57 2.38 7.42
C ALA A 141 -9.36 2.60 6.12
N ASP A 142 -9.43 3.84 5.63
CA ASP A 142 -10.14 4.18 4.40
C ASP A 142 -9.53 3.52 3.16
N VAL A 143 -8.20 3.66 2.99
CA VAL A 143 -7.43 3.07 1.87
C VAL A 143 -7.46 1.54 1.92
N MET A 144 -7.57 0.95 3.12
CA MET A 144 -7.75 -0.49 3.32
C MET A 144 -9.19 -0.97 3.05
N GLY A 145 -10.07 -0.10 2.57
CA GLY A 145 -11.42 -0.45 2.10
C GLY A 145 -12.50 -0.39 3.17
N ASN A 146 -12.30 0.38 4.24
CA ASN A 146 -13.33 0.59 5.27
C ASN A 146 -14.03 1.94 5.08
N ARG A 147 -15.28 2.05 5.56
CA ARG A 147 -15.94 3.35 5.75
C ARG A 147 -15.49 3.90 7.09
N VAL A 148 -15.07 5.16 7.11
CA VAL A 148 -14.51 5.78 8.31
C VAL A 148 -15.33 6.99 8.70
N GLU A 149 -15.76 7.01 9.95
CA GLU A 149 -16.42 8.14 10.60
C GLU A 149 -15.41 8.84 11.50
N ARG A 150 -15.20 10.14 11.28
CA ARG A 150 -14.25 10.95 12.05
C ARG A 150 -15.04 11.74 13.09
N ILE A 151 -14.68 11.61 14.36
CA ILE A 151 -15.34 12.28 15.48
C ILE A 151 -14.25 12.97 16.29
N TYR A 152 -14.07 14.27 16.07
CA TYR A 152 -13.04 15.10 16.69
C TYR A 152 -13.66 16.22 17.52
#